data_AF-A0A951Z5U9-F1
#
_entry.id   AF-A0A951Z5U9-F1
#
_cell.length_a   1.000
_cell.length_b   1.000
_cell.length_c   1.000
_cell.angle_alpha   90.00
_cell.angle_beta   90.00
_cell.angle_gamma   90.00
#
_symmetry.space_group_name_H-M   'P 1'
#
loop_
_entity.id
_entity.type
_entity.pdbx_description
1 polymer ?
#
loop_
_entity_poly.entity_id
_entity_poly.type
_entity_poly.pdbx_seq_one_letter_code
_entity_poly.pdbx_strand_id
1 'polypeptide(L)'
;MRFWKTLLATVALAVVSVASAAPQVWEKSIAPGLSYRMEYDPAIPRTVHGLRFNPKASVKAVPELGERTIFSPGQWKGRQTVSALVKGTGALAGINGDFFPWNGAPMGMMVRSGELLTAPMASRSVFAWGPDFAGLGRVQAKFVAERFGWENREFGLNEETGPDALVLHTEAAGFTYAAKGTPSHAVLRIVGGRFAPGEFVEVEMSHFAPTEPYVAVPHNHVVLTGTGFHRPDVAGLVTGERITFRLQASGLPWDKIEQLIAGGPNLVVNSRVSVDAGSQGFS
;
A
#
# COMPACT_ATOMS: atom_id res chain seq x y z
N MET A 1 -55.01 -54.31 -39.66
CA MET A 1 -55.83 -53.72 -38.59
C MET A 1 -54.94 -53.37 -37.40
N ARG A 2 -54.78 -52.06 -37.17
CA ARG A 2 -54.66 -51.32 -35.88
C ARG A 2 -53.79 -51.91 -34.75
N PHE A 3 -52.63 -51.30 -34.47
CA PHE A 3 -52.39 -50.25 -33.44
C PHE A 3 -52.42 -50.77 -32.00
N TRP A 4 -51.25 -50.83 -31.35
CA TRP A 4 -50.93 -49.90 -30.25
C TRP A 4 -49.43 -49.96 -29.90
N LYS A 5 -48.74 -48.83 -30.11
CA LYS A 5 -47.46 -48.54 -29.46
C LYS A 5 -47.82 -48.01 -28.07
N THR A 6 -47.45 -48.71 -27.01
CA THR A 6 -47.50 -48.21 -25.64
C THR A 6 -46.37 -47.20 -25.46
N LEU A 7 -46.73 -45.92 -25.50
CA LEU A 7 -45.87 -44.81 -25.14
C LEU A 7 -45.79 -44.80 -23.61
N LEU A 8 -44.67 -45.21 -23.02
CA LEU A 8 -44.40 -44.92 -21.61
C LEU A 8 -44.13 -43.41 -21.51
N ALA A 9 -45.11 -42.66 -21.03
CA ALA A 9 -44.93 -41.27 -20.64
C ALA A 9 -44.15 -41.25 -19.31
N THR A 10 -42.86 -40.97 -19.38
CA THR A 10 -42.08 -40.62 -18.20
C THR A 10 -42.54 -39.25 -17.72
N VAL A 11 -43.44 -39.21 -16.74
CA VAL A 11 -43.81 -37.97 -16.05
C VAL A 11 -42.61 -37.57 -15.19
N ALA A 12 -41.81 -36.62 -15.68
CA ALA A 12 -40.84 -35.93 -14.83
C ALA A 12 -41.63 -35.06 -13.85
N LEU A 13 -41.83 -35.55 -12.62
CA LEU A 13 -42.30 -34.71 -11.53
C LEU A 13 -41.23 -33.64 -11.28
N ALA A 14 -41.48 -32.43 -11.76
CA ALA A 14 -40.74 -31.26 -11.31
C ALA A 14 -41.16 -31.00 -9.86
N VAL A 15 -40.41 -31.59 -8.92
CA VAL A 15 -40.46 -31.14 -7.53
C VAL A 15 -39.91 -29.73 -7.55
N VAL A 16 -40.80 -28.73 -7.57
CA VAL A 16 -40.44 -27.36 -7.21
C VAL A 16 -40.15 -27.40 -5.73
N SER A 17 -38.93 -27.82 -5.38
CA SER A 17 -38.37 -27.47 -4.08
C SER A 17 -38.42 -25.96 -4.04
N VAL A 18 -39.21 -25.40 -3.12
CA VAL A 18 -38.99 -24.04 -2.65
C VAL A 18 -37.59 -24.09 -2.05
N ALA A 19 -36.59 -23.86 -2.90
CA ALA A 19 -35.21 -23.87 -2.47
C ALA A 19 -35.14 -22.80 -1.39
N SER A 20 -34.89 -23.23 -0.16
CA SER A 20 -34.36 -22.33 0.85
C SER A 20 -33.28 -21.51 0.15
N ALA A 21 -33.35 -20.18 0.29
CA ALA A 21 -32.44 -19.21 -0.31
C ALA A 21 -31.04 -19.34 0.32
N ALA A 22 -30.47 -20.53 0.24
CA ALA A 22 -29.15 -20.85 0.73
C ALA A 22 -28.12 -20.10 -0.11
N PRO A 23 -27.00 -19.68 0.49
CA PRO A 23 -25.90 -19.08 -0.24
C PRO A 23 -25.45 -19.98 -1.40
N GLN A 24 -25.37 -19.41 -2.59
CA GLN A 24 -24.86 -20.03 -3.79
C GLN A 24 -23.37 -19.72 -3.90
N VAL A 25 -22.54 -20.74 -4.16
CA VAL A 25 -21.08 -20.62 -4.18
C VAL A 25 -20.53 -21.10 -5.52
N TRP A 26 -19.64 -20.31 -6.11
CA TRP A 26 -18.86 -20.68 -7.28
C TRP A 26 -17.37 -20.55 -6.97
N GLU A 27 -16.58 -21.54 -7.37
CA GLU A 27 -15.13 -21.52 -7.25
C GLU A 27 -14.47 -21.77 -8.60
N LYS A 28 -13.38 -21.06 -8.88
CA LYS A 28 -12.61 -21.17 -10.12
C LYS A 28 -11.12 -21.16 -9.80
N SER A 29 -10.39 -22.18 -10.25
CA SER A 29 -8.92 -22.13 -10.27
C SER A 29 -8.46 -21.13 -11.33
N ILE A 30 -7.62 -20.17 -10.94
CA ILE A 30 -7.06 -19.16 -11.85
C ILE A 30 -5.67 -19.61 -12.30
N ALA A 31 -4.84 -20.02 -11.34
CA ALA A 31 -3.48 -20.51 -11.55
C ALA A 31 -3.09 -21.42 -10.36
N PRO A 32 -2.01 -22.23 -10.46
CA PRO A 32 -1.49 -22.95 -9.31
C PRO A 32 -1.26 -22.02 -8.11
N GLY A 33 -1.97 -22.28 -7.00
CA GLY A 33 -1.91 -21.45 -5.79
C GLY A 33 -2.81 -20.21 -5.76
N LEU A 34 -3.66 -20.00 -6.77
CA LEU A 34 -4.65 -18.91 -6.80
C LEU A 34 -6.03 -19.43 -7.26
N SER A 35 -7.04 -19.22 -6.42
CA SER A 35 -8.44 -19.51 -6.77
C SER A 35 -9.36 -18.33 -6.46
N TYR A 36 -10.37 -18.17 -7.28
CA TYR A 36 -11.47 -17.22 -7.07
C TYR A 36 -12.68 -17.92 -6.47
N ARG A 37 -13.36 -17.25 -5.56
CA ARG A 37 -14.64 -17.66 -4.97
C ARG A 37 -15.64 -16.52 -5.09
N MET A 38 -16.85 -16.84 -5.51
CA MET A 38 -18.02 -15.97 -5.47
C MET A 38 -19.08 -16.63 -4.59
N GLU A 39 -19.65 -15.86 -3.67
CA GLU A 39 -20.77 -16.29 -2.83
C GLU A 39 -21.91 -15.29 -2.98
N TYR A 40 -23.08 -15.76 -3.38
CA TYR A 40 -24.30 -14.97 -3.50
C TYR A 40 -25.34 -15.48 -2.52
N ASP A 41 -25.80 -14.61 -1.62
CA ASP A 41 -26.88 -14.89 -0.71
C ASP A 41 -28.13 -14.11 -1.16
N PRO A 42 -29.19 -14.79 -1.65
CA PRO A 42 -30.42 -14.11 -2.04
C PRO A 42 -31.32 -13.75 -0.84
N ALA A 43 -31.10 -14.35 0.34
CA ALA A 43 -31.86 -14.02 1.55
C ALA A 43 -31.34 -12.74 2.21
N ILE A 44 -30.02 -12.49 2.11
CA ILE A 44 -29.37 -11.25 2.52
C ILE A 44 -28.66 -10.72 1.27
N PRO A 45 -29.23 -9.77 0.50
CA PRO A 45 -28.81 -9.42 -0.87
C PRO A 45 -27.34 -8.96 -0.93
N ARG A 46 -26.43 -9.92 -0.92
CA ARG A 46 -25.00 -9.77 -0.70
C ARG A 46 -24.28 -10.70 -1.65
N THR A 47 -23.31 -10.14 -2.35
CA THR A 47 -22.35 -10.91 -3.15
C THR A 47 -20.97 -10.68 -2.55
N VAL A 48 -20.26 -11.76 -2.24
CA VAL A 48 -18.88 -11.72 -1.77
C VAL A 48 -17.98 -12.28 -2.85
N HIS A 49 -16.92 -11.55 -3.17
CA HIS A 49 -15.86 -11.98 -4.07
C HIS A 49 -14.59 -12.18 -3.24
N GLY A 50 -13.97 -13.35 -3.38
CA GLY A 50 -12.76 -13.71 -2.64
C GLY A 50 -11.68 -14.26 -3.56
N LEU A 51 -10.44 -13.89 -3.28
CA LEU A 51 -9.25 -14.53 -3.84
C LEU A 51 -8.58 -15.30 -2.73
N ARG A 52 -8.32 -16.59 -2.96
CA ARG A 52 -7.52 -17.43 -2.07
C ARG A 52 -6.17 -17.65 -2.73
N PHE A 53 -5.13 -17.22 -2.02
CA PHE A 53 -3.74 -17.28 -2.47
C PHE A 53 -2.91 -18.15 -1.52
N ASN A 54 -2.01 -18.97 -2.07
CA ASN A 54 -1.01 -19.72 -1.32
C ASN A 54 0.37 -19.04 -1.46
N PRO A 55 0.95 -18.47 -0.38
CA PRO A 55 2.26 -17.80 -0.43
C PRO A 55 3.44 -18.71 -0.77
N LYS A 56 3.25 -20.03 -0.71
CA LYS A 56 4.28 -21.01 -1.08
C LYS A 56 4.19 -21.46 -2.54
N ALA A 57 3.20 -20.99 -3.29
CA ALA A 57 3.10 -21.26 -4.73
C ALA A 57 3.94 -20.28 -5.55
N SER A 58 3.98 -20.47 -6.87
CA SER A 58 4.72 -19.58 -7.79
C SER A 58 4.08 -18.20 -7.98
N VAL A 59 2.77 -18.07 -7.70
CA VAL A 59 2.07 -16.79 -7.70
C VAL A 59 2.51 -15.94 -6.51
N LYS A 60 2.52 -14.61 -6.68
CA LYS A 60 2.82 -13.66 -5.61
C LYS A 60 1.69 -12.64 -5.46
N ALA A 61 1.38 -12.28 -4.22
CA ALA A 61 0.57 -11.11 -3.90
C ALA A 61 1.52 -9.95 -3.56
N VAL A 62 1.33 -8.80 -4.21
CA VAL A 62 2.20 -7.62 -4.08
C VAL A 62 1.29 -6.38 -3.98
N PRO A 63 1.47 -5.48 -2.99
CA PRO A 63 0.75 -4.22 -2.95
C PRO A 63 1.31 -3.29 -4.04
N GLU A 64 0.45 -2.49 -4.66
CA GLU A 64 0.88 -1.62 -5.77
C GLU A 64 0.20 -0.25 -5.71
N LEU A 65 0.95 0.78 -6.13
CA LEU A 65 0.49 2.16 -6.22
C LEU A 65 -0.26 2.38 -7.54
N GLY A 66 -1.34 3.17 -7.50
CA GLY A 66 -1.97 3.64 -8.73
C GLY A 66 -1.00 4.50 -9.54
N GLU A 67 -1.01 4.35 -10.87
CA GLU A 67 -0.03 4.99 -11.75
C GLU A 67 1.45 4.67 -11.42
N ARG A 68 1.71 3.73 -10.50
CA ARG A 68 3.02 3.36 -9.96
C ARG A 68 3.79 4.49 -9.27
N THR A 69 3.07 5.49 -8.75
CA THR A 69 3.64 6.64 -8.03
C THR A 69 2.67 7.09 -6.93
N ILE A 70 3.18 7.71 -5.87
CA ILE A 70 2.34 8.26 -4.78
C ILE A 70 1.66 9.54 -5.25
N PHE A 71 2.43 10.44 -5.88
CA PHE A 71 1.90 11.69 -6.43
C PHE A 71 2.09 11.74 -7.94
N SER A 72 1.08 12.29 -8.63
CA SER A 72 1.06 12.45 -10.08
C SER A 72 0.31 13.74 -10.46
N PRO A 73 0.73 14.47 -11.50
CA PRO A 73 0.13 15.74 -11.89
C PRO A 73 -1.20 15.56 -12.63
N GLY A 74 -1.53 14.33 -13.05
CA GLY A 74 -2.75 14.02 -13.77
C GLY A 74 -4.02 14.23 -12.95
N GLN A 75 -5.18 14.27 -13.63
CA GLN A 75 -6.49 14.40 -12.99
C GLN A 75 -6.72 13.39 -11.85
N TRP A 76 -6.17 12.19 -12.00
CA TRP A 76 -6.32 11.11 -11.05
C TRP A 76 -5.36 11.19 -9.87
N LYS A 77 -4.29 11.99 -9.96
CA LYS A 77 -3.35 12.25 -8.87
C LYS A 77 -2.84 10.95 -8.23
N GLY A 78 -2.35 10.02 -9.04
CA GLY A 78 -1.84 8.72 -8.55
C GLY A 78 -2.93 7.69 -8.23
N ARG A 79 -4.21 8.04 -8.37
CA ARG A 79 -5.30 7.06 -8.26
C ARG A 79 -5.49 6.30 -9.56
N GLN A 80 -5.84 5.03 -9.46
CA GLN A 80 -6.13 4.20 -10.61
C GLN A 80 -7.21 3.18 -10.26
N THR A 81 -8.05 2.81 -11.23
CA THR A 81 -8.99 1.70 -11.02
C THR A 81 -8.21 0.38 -10.88
N VAL A 82 -8.69 -0.53 -10.04
CA VAL A 82 -8.08 -1.86 -9.87
C VAL A 82 -7.98 -2.58 -11.21
N SER A 83 -9.00 -2.47 -12.08
CA SER A 83 -8.99 -3.10 -13.40
C SER A 83 -7.88 -2.56 -14.31
N ALA A 84 -7.63 -1.25 -14.31
CA ALA A 84 -6.55 -0.66 -15.08
C ALA A 84 -5.17 -1.02 -14.50
N LEU A 85 -5.04 -1.06 -13.18
CA LEU A 85 -3.79 -1.44 -12.52
C LEU A 85 -3.44 -2.92 -12.76
N VAL A 86 -4.41 -3.82 -12.63
CA VAL A 86 -4.27 -5.25 -12.95
C VAL A 86 -3.84 -5.42 -14.41
N LYS A 87 -4.51 -4.73 -15.35
CA LYS A 87 -4.15 -4.78 -16.77
C LYS A 87 -2.74 -4.24 -17.03
N GLY A 88 -2.39 -3.11 -16.40
CA GLY A 88 -1.11 -2.43 -16.61
C GLY A 88 0.08 -3.17 -16.01
N THR A 89 -0.13 -3.94 -14.94
CA THR A 89 0.89 -4.77 -14.27
C THR A 89 1.00 -6.18 -14.82
N GLY A 90 -0.03 -6.65 -15.54
CA GLY A 90 -0.12 -8.06 -15.94
C GLY A 90 -0.47 -8.98 -14.77
N ALA A 91 -1.00 -8.45 -13.66
CA ALA A 91 -1.47 -9.25 -12.55
C ALA A 91 -2.62 -10.17 -12.97
N LEU A 92 -2.73 -11.34 -12.33
CA LEU A 92 -3.79 -12.31 -12.60
C LEU A 92 -5.16 -11.86 -12.04
N ALA A 93 -5.13 -11.11 -10.95
CA ALA A 93 -6.29 -10.57 -10.25
C ALA A 93 -5.83 -9.44 -9.29
N GLY A 94 -6.78 -8.68 -8.75
CA GLY A 94 -6.49 -7.64 -7.77
C GLY A 94 -7.73 -7.19 -7.00
N ILE A 95 -7.48 -6.57 -5.85
CA ILE A 95 -8.48 -5.90 -5.00
C ILE A 95 -7.97 -4.49 -4.69
N ASN A 96 -8.84 -3.58 -4.22
CA ASN A 96 -8.37 -2.30 -3.70
C ASN A 96 -7.57 -2.50 -2.40
N GLY A 97 -6.64 -1.59 -2.13
CA GLY A 97 -5.77 -1.60 -0.95
C GLY A 97 -6.21 -0.63 0.14
N ASP A 98 -5.24 0.08 0.69
CA ASP A 98 -5.38 1.05 1.78
C ASP A 98 -6.27 2.26 1.42
N PHE A 99 -6.60 3.04 2.45
CA PHE A 99 -7.23 4.34 2.32
C PHE A 99 -6.27 5.35 1.69
N PHE A 100 -6.83 6.28 0.93
CA PHE A 100 -6.10 7.39 0.32
C PHE A 100 -7.01 8.64 0.24
N PRO A 101 -6.47 9.87 0.40
CA PRO A 101 -7.23 11.09 0.22
C PRO A 101 -7.44 11.43 -1.26
N TRP A 102 -8.01 12.60 -1.53
CA TRP A 102 -8.22 13.11 -2.89
C TRP A 102 -6.94 13.24 -3.73
N ASN A 103 -5.78 13.35 -3.08
CA ASN A 103 -4.46 13.44 -3.71
C ASN A 103 -3.84 12.06 -4.01
N GLY A 104 -4.55 10.96 -3.71
CA GLY A 104 -4.17 9.59 -4.08
C GLY A 104 -3.10 8.92 -3.23
N ALA A 105 -2.42 9.66 -2.36
CA ALA A 105 -1.36 9.11 -1.52
C ALA A 105 -1.92 8.07 -0.52
N PRO A 106 -1.30 6.89 -0.37
CA PRO A 106 -1.67 5.94 0.68
C PRO A 106 -1.54 6.58 2.07
N MET A 107 -2.50 6.33 2.95
CA MET A 107 -2.53 6.93 4.27
C MET A 107 -1.69 6.18 5.31
N GLY A 108 -1.48 4.88 5.13
CA GLY A 108 -0.66 4.07 6.03
C GLY A 108 0.54 3.44 5.35
N MET A 109 1.27 2.64 6.13
CA MET A 109 2.53 2.06 5.71
C MET A 109 2.33 1.09 4.56
N MET A 110 3.22 1.17 3.58
CA MET A 110 3.32 0.25 2.47
C MET A 110 4.76 -0.23 2.34
N VAL A 111 4.94 -1.54 2.33
CA VAL A 111 6.19 -2.18 1.93
C VAL A 111 5.91 -3.03 0.70
N ARG A 112 6.67 -2.82 -0.37
CA ARG A 112 6.56 -3.56 -1.62
C ARG A 112 7.89 -4.23 -1.93
N SER A 113 7.93 -5.55 -1.87
CA SER A 113 9.14 -6.34 -2.13
C SER A 113 10.35 -5.89 -1.28
N GLY A 114 10.10 -5.61 0.00
CA GLY A 114 11.10 -5.13 0.95
C GLY A 114 11.37 -3.62 0.91
N GLU A 115 10.87 -2.90 -0.09
CA GLU A 115 11.01 -1.44 -0.19
C GLU A 115 9.91 -0.72 0.61
N LEU A 116 10.30 0.17 1.50
CA LEU A 116 9.40 1.04 2.26
C LEU A 116 8.97 2.24 1.39
N LEU A 117 7.68 2.30 1.05
CA LEU A 117 7.14 3.34 0.17
C LEU A 117 6.41 4.44 0.92
N THR A 118 5.70 4.14 2.00
CA THR A 118 4.96 5.14 2.79
C THR A 118 5.10 4.87 4.28
N ALA A 119 5.01 5.94 5.08
CA ALA A 119 5.09 5.88 6.53
C ALA A 119 3.81 5.30 7.16
N PRO A 120 3.87 4.70 8.36
CA PRO A 120 2.68 4.27 9.08
C PRO A 120 1.84 5.45 9.59
N MET A 121 0.53 5.33 9.44
CA MET A 121 -0.41 6.11 10.25
C MET A 121 -0.46 5.53 11.66
N ALA A 122 -0.25 6.37 12.67
CA ALA A 122 -0.25 5.95 14.07
C ALA A 122 -1.52 5.15 14.42
N SER A 123 -1.33 4.06 15.16
CA SER A 123 -2.39 3.16 15.65
C SER A 123 -3.16 2.36 14.60
N ARG A 124 -2.89 2.53 13.29
CA ARG A 124 -3.55 1.70 12.26
C ARG A 124 -2.92 0.33 12.15
N SER A 125 -3.79 -0.66 11.98
CA SER A 125 -3.37 -2.03 11.72
C SER A 125 -2.93 -2.20 10.28
N VAL A 126 -1.96 -3.08 10.10
CA VAL A 126 -1.39 -3.47 8.82
C VAL A 126 -1.54 -4.97 8.64
N PHE A 127 -1.59 -5.41 7.40
CA PHE A 127 -1.41 -6.80 7.02
C PHE A 127 -0.06 -6.96 6.35
N ALA A 128 0.79 -7.82 6.88
CA ALA A 128 2.13 -8.08 6.39
C ALA A 128 2.29 -9.54 6.02
N TRP A 129 3.00 -9.81 4.94
CA TRP A 129 3.24 -11.17 4.46
C TRP A 129 4.59 -11.34 3.76
N GLY A 130 5.00 -12.59 3.68
CA GLY A 130 6.17 -13.11 3.00
C GLY A 130 6.00 -14.62 2.77
N PRO A 131 7.04 -15.33 2.30
CA PRO A 131 6.95 -16.75 1.97
C PRO A 131 6.52 -17.65 3.15
N ASP A 132 6.95 -17.29 4.37
CA ASP A 132 6.74 -18.07 5.60
C ASP A 132 6.02 -17.29 6.71
N PHE A 133 5.45 -16.13 6.38
CA PHE A 133 4.72 -15.31 7.34
C PHE A 133 3.51 -14.63 6.68
N ALA A 134 2.39 -14.57 7.40
CA ALA A 134 1.27 -13.70 7.08
C ALA A 134 0.57 -13.33 8.39
N GLY A 135 0.37 -12.06 8.65
CA GLY A 135 -0.17 -11.62 9.93
C GLY A 135 -0.65 -10.17 9.95
N LEU A 136 -1.54 -9.92 10.91
CA LEU A 136 -1.96 -8.57 11.29
C LEU A 136 -1.03 -8.04 12.37
N GLY A 137 -0.80 -6.73 12.39
CA GLY A 137 -0.07 -6.09 13.47
C GLY A 137 -0.20 -4.57 13.45
N ARG A 138 0.52 -3.92 14.37
CA ARG A 138 0.64 -2.46 14.43
C ARG A 138 2.12 -2.12 14.38
N VAL A 139 2.47 -1.15 13.54
CA VAL A 139 3.85 -0.71 13.36
C VAL A 139 4.08 0.56 14.15
N GLN A 140 5.20 0.62 14.87
CA GLN A 140 5.80 1.88 15.29
C GLN A 140 7.00 2.15 14.40
N ALA A 141 7.08 3.34 13.81
CA ALA A 141 8.23 3.76 13.03
C ALA A 141 8.76 5.10 13.51
N LYS A 142 10.07 5.26 13.41
CA LYS A 142 10.79 6.51 13.66
C LYS A 142 11.82 6.69 12.57
N PHE A 143 11.73 7.80 11.84
CA PHE A 143 12.64 8.12 10.76
C PHE A 143 13.48 9.32 11.16
N VAL A 144 14.81 9.15 11.11
CA VAL A 144 15.76 10.18 11.55
C VAL A 144 16.90 10.35 10.56
N ALA A 145 17.36 11.60 10.40
CA ALA A 145 18.50 11.99 9.60
C ALA A 145 19.69 12.38 10.50
N GLU A 146 20.89 12.00 10.08
CA GLU A 146 22.16 12.29 10.74
C GLU A 146 23.13 12.97 9.75
N ARG A 147 23.71 14.10 10.18
CA ARG A 147 24.82 14.83 9.55
C ARG A 147 25.51 15.70 10.61
N PHE A 148 26.55 16.44 10.25
CA PHE A 148 27.15 17.39 11.19
C PHE A 148 26.11 18.44 11.64
N GLY A 149 25.87 18.51 12.96
CA GLY A 149 24.84 19.40 13.55
C GLY A 149 23.42 18.83 13.55
N TRP A 150 23.17 17.65 12.98
CA TRP A 150 21.91 16.91 13.11
C TRP A 150 22.14 15.62 13.88
N GLU A 151 21.66 15.60 15.12
CA GLU A 151 21.58 14.38 15.92
C GLU A 151 20.12 13.91 15.91
N ASN A 152 19.84 12.81 15.21
CA ASN A 152 18.51 12.20 15.11
C ASN A 152 17.39 13.17 14.64
N ARG A 153 17.64 13.96 13.59
CA ARG A 153 16.64 14.91 13.07
C ARG A 153 15.46 14.16 12.47
N GLU A 154 14.28 14.27 13.06
CA GLU A 154 13.08 13.55 12.58
C GLU A 154 12.59 14.08 11.23
N PHE A 155 12.08 13.18 10.38
CA PHE A 155 11.55 13.52 9.05
C PHE A 155 10.38 12.61 8.65
N GLY A 156 9.49 13.11 7.79
CA GLY A 156 8.42 12.35 7.14
C GLY A 156 8.87 11.69 5.82
N LEU A 157 8.22 10.61 5.39
CA LEU A 157 8.60 9.87 4.18
C LEU A 157 7.47 9.88 3.14
N ASN A 158 7.75 10.41 1.95
CA ASN A 158 6.85 10.43 0.79
C ASN A 158 5.42 10.94 1.09
N GLU A 159 5.30 11.92 1.97
CA GLU A 159 4.03 12.51 2.38
C GLU A 159 3.90 13.97 1.92
N GLU A 160 2.71 14.55 2.06
CA GLU A 160 2.55 15.98 1.85
C GLU A 160 3.41 16.76 2.87
N THR A 161 4.24 17.67 2.36
CA THR A 161 5.05 18.55 3.20
C THR A 161 4.17 19.68 3.74
N GLY A 162 3.87 19.61 5.04
CA GLY A 162 3.09 20.60 5.76
C GLY A 162 3.76 21.98 5.85
N PRO A 163 3.14 22.95 6.56
CA PRO A 163 3.69 24.31 6.71
C PRO A 163 4.99 24.37 7.51
N ASP A 164 5.22 23.40 8.40
CA ASP A 164 6.41 23.28 9.23
C ASP A 164 6.84 21.80 9.30
N ALA A 165 7.54 21.34 8.27
CA ALA A 165 7.88 19.93 8.11
C ALA A 165 9.22 19.72 7.40
N LEU A 166 9.87 18.60 7.75
CA LEU A 166 11.00 18.04 7.02
C LEU A 166 10.57 16.71 6.40
N VAL A 167 10.53 16.61 5.07
CA VAL A 167 10.04 15.41 4.37
C VAL A 167 11.04 14.96 3.32
N LEU A 168 11.35 13.67 3.32
CA LEU A 168 12.17 13.01 2.32
C LEU A 168 11.26 12.39 1.24
N HIS A 169 11.47 12.80 0.00
CA HIS A 169 10.75 12.30 -1.16
C HIS A 169 11.67 11.40 -1.98
N THR A 170 11.34 10.11 -2.03
CA THR A 170 11.99 9.09 -2.86
C THR A 170 11.40 9.06 -4.26
N GLU A 171 11.98 8.27 -5.15
CA GLU A 171 11.46 8.08 -6.51
C GLU A 171 10.00 7.61 -6.52
N ALA A 172 9.58 6.79 -5.54
CA ALA A 172 8.19 6.36 -5.40
C ALA A 172 7.20 7.51 -5.15
N ALA A 173 7.67 8.67 -4.65
CA ALA A 173 6.84 9.85 -4.50
C ALA A 173 6.42 10.45 -5.86
N GLY A 174 7.25 10.28 -6.89
CA GLY A 174 7.12 10.96 -8.18
C GLY A 174 7.56 12.43 -8.12
N PHE A 175 7.02 13.20 -7.17
CA PHE A 175 7.42 14.59 -6.91
C PHE A 175 7.23 15.00 -5.45
N THR A 176 7.83 16.13 -5.06
CA THR A 176 7.59 16.78 -3.76
C THR A 176 6.19 17.37 -3.70
N TYR A 177 5.47 17.23 -2.59
CA TYR A 177 4.16 17.86 -2.42
C TYR A 177 4.21 18.91 -1.32
N ALA A 178 4.68 20.13 -1.62
CA ALA A 178 4.91 21.20 -0.63
C ALA A 178 3.98 22.41 -0.82
N ALA A 179 2.69 22.17 -1.05
CA ALA A 179 1.71 23.22 -1.34
C ALA A 179 1.33 24.11 -0.12
N LYS A 180 1.81 23.78 1.09
CA LYS A 180 1.37 24.40 2.36
C LYS A 180 2.40 25.35 2.99
N GLY A 181 3.46 25.73 2.29
CA GLY A 181 4.48 26.65 2.80
C GLY A 181 5.47 27.09 1.72
N THR A 182 6.45 27.91 2.08
CA THR A 182 7.59 28.21 1.19
C THR A 182 8.66 27.15 1.38
N PRO A 183 8.92 26.29 0.38
CA PRO A 183 9.86 25.19 0.56
C PRO A 183 11.30 25.60 0.22
N SER A 184 12.24 24.86 0.82
CA SER A 184 13.58 24.67 0.30
C SER A 184 13.75 23.20 -0.06
N HIS A 185 14.27 22.91 -1.26
CA HIS A 185 14.43 21.56 -1.78
C HIS A 185 15.90 21.27 -2.05
N ALA A 186 16.41 20.19 -1.46
CA ALA A 186 17.73 19.66 -1.74
C ALA A 186 17.62 18.35 -2.51
N VAL A 187 18.22 18.29 -3.70
CA VAL A 187 18.32 17.06 -4.48
C VAL A 187 19.57 16.31 -4.02
N LEU A 188 19.37 15.10 -3.52
CA LEU A 188 20.40 14.28 -2.90
C LEU A 188 20.57 12.99 -3.71
N ARG A 189 21.80 12.68 -4.10
CA ARG A 189 22.13 11.46 -4.84
C ARG A 189 22.25 10.30 -3.86
N ILE A 190 21.63 9.17 -4.14
CA ILE A 190 21.79 7.96 -3.33
C ILE A 190 23.20 7.39 -3.58
N VAL A 191 23.95 7.15 -2.51
CA VAL A 191 25.31 6.60 -2.58
C VAL A 191 25.45 5.23 -1.92
N GLY A 192 24.48 4.82 -1.10
CA GLY A 192 24.46 3.49 -0.50
C GLY A 192 23.21 3.23 0.34
N GLY A 193 23.01 1.97 0.73
CA GLY A 193 21.88 1.54 1.55
C GLY A 193 20.58 1.32 0.77
N ARG A 194 19.46 1.16 1.48
CA ARG A 194 18.15 0.91 0.89
C ARG A 194 17.01 1.50 1.72
N PHE A 195 15.94 1.92 1.05
CA PHE A 195 14.69 2.32 1.71
C PHE A 195 13.93 1.09 2.17
N ALA A 196 14.30 0.51 3.31
CA ALA A 196 13.59 -0.63 3.89
C ALA A 196 13.47 -0.51 5.42
N PRO A 197 12.47 -1.16 6.04
CA PRO A 197 12.32 -1.14 7.49
C PRO A 197 13.57 -1.67 8.21
N GLY A 198 14.07 -0.92 9.18
CA GLY A 198 15.27 -1.25 9.96
C GLY A 198 16.60 -0.92 9.28
N GLU A 199 16.59 -0.40 8.05
CA GLU A 199 17.78 -0.08 7.28
C GLU A 199 18.11 1.42 7.30
N PHE A 200 19.19 1.77 6.63
CA PHE A 200 19.59 3.15 6.38
C PHE A 200 19.87 3.38 4.89
N VAL A 201 19.87 4.64 4.50
CA VAL A 201 20.30 5.12 3.19
C VAL A 201 21.28 6.27 3.38
N GLU A 202 22.39 6.20 2.67
CA GLU A 202 23.37 7.27 2.59
C GLU A 202 23.15 8.05 1.31
N VAL A 203 23.15 9.36 1.42
CA VAL A 203 23.01 10.26 0.28
C VAL A 203 24.07 11.36 0.31
N GLU A 204 24.29 11.98 -0.84
CA GLU A 204 25.19 13.11 -1.01
C GLU A 204 24.44 14.29 -1.63
N MET A 205 24.55 15.46 -1.01
CA MET A 205 23.92 16.69 -1.50
C MET A 205 24.48 17.06 -2.86
N SER A 206 23.60 17.14 -3.87
CA SER A 206 23.99 17.48 -5.24
C SER A 206 23.78 18.98 -5.50
N HIS A 207 22.52 19.42 -5.48
CA HIS A 207 22.15 20.81 -5.78
C HIS A 207 20.78 21.13 -5.17
N PHE A 208 20.45 22.42 -5.14
CA PHE A 208 19.11 22.90 -4.76
C PHE A 208 18.17 22.89 -5.96
N ALA A 209 16.92 22.48 -5.76
CA ALA A 209 15.87 22.62 -6.77
C ALA A 209 15.14 23.98 -6.62
N PRO A 210 14.36 24.40 -7.63
CA PRO A 210 13.48 25.57 -7.53
C PRO A 210 12.53 25.46 -6.34
N THR A 211 12.08 26.59 -5.79
CA THR A 211 11.16 26.64 -4.63
C THR A 211 9.69 26.44 -5.02
N GLU A 212 9.44 25.73 -6.11
CA GLU A 212 8.09 25.37 -6.55
C GLU A 212 7.55 24.25 -5.65
N PRO A 213 6.23 24.20 -5.38
CA PRO A 213 5.68 23.18 -4.49
C PRO A 213 5.85 21.75 -5.02
N TYR A 214 5.97 21.58 -6.35
CA TYR A 214 6.02 20.31 -7.04
C TYR A 214 7.31 20.16 -7.84
N VAL A 215 8.31 19.51 -7.25
CA VAL A 215 9.60 19.20 -7.90
C VAL A 215 9.65 17.69 -8.14
N ALA A 216 9.85 17.27 -9.39
CA ALA A 216 10.00 15.86 -9.72
C ALA A 216 11.20 15.25 -8.98
N VAL A 217 11.05 14.02 -8.48
CA VAL A 217 12.16 13.28 -7.87
C VAL A 217 12.93 12.55 -8.97
N PRO A 218 14.21 12.87 -9.21
CA PRO A 218 14.99 12.20 -10.25
C PRO A 218 15.31 10.75 -9.90
N HIS A 219 15.53 9.92 -10.91
CA HIS A 219 15.98 8.53 -10.73
C HIS A 219 17.31 8.48 -9.96
N ASN A 220 17.47 7.49 -9.06
CA ASN A 220 18.62 7.35 -8.15
C ASN A 220 18.89 8.56 -7.25
N HIS A 221 17.90 9.42 -7.05
CA HIS A 221 17.96 10.56 -6.15
C HIS A 221 16.77 10.54 -5.19
N VAL A 222 16.90 11.35 -4.16
CA VAL A 222 15.81 11.76 -3.29
C VAL A 222 15.79 13.27 -3.19
N VAL A 223 14.63 13.84 -2.86
CA VAL A 223 14.50 15.28 -2.59
C VAL A 223 14.13 15.46 -1.14
N LEU A 224 15.02 16.08 -0.37
CA LEU A 224 14.72 16.51 1.00
C LEU A 224 14.08 17.90 0.93
N THR A 225 12.88 18.02 1.50
CA THR A 225 12.13 19.27 1.51
C THR A 225 11.92 19.75 2.92
N GLY A 226 12.24 21.02 3.17
CA GLY A 226 12.01 21.71 4.43
C GLY A 226 11.10 22.92 4.23
N THR A 227 10.08 23.04 5.07
CA THR A 227 9.19 24.20 5.17
C THR A 227 9.24 24.76 6.60
N GLY A 228 8.77 25.99 6.82
CA GLY A 228 8.68 26.58 8.15
C GLY A 228 10.02 26.61 8.89
N PHE A 229 10.05 26.08 10.12
CA PHE A 229 11.22 25.95 10.96
C PHE A 229 12.29 25.03 10.35
N HIS A 230 11.89 24.07 9.52
CA HIS A 230 12.78 23.14 8.82
C HIS A 230 13.30 23.67 7.49
N ARG A 231 12.85 24.84 7.02
CA ARG A 231 13.37 25.43 5.78
C ARG A 231 14.87 25.76 5.87
N PRO A 232 15.38 26.40 6.95
CA PRO A 232 16.81 26.64 7.12
C PRO A 232 17.64 25.35 7.24
N ASP A 233 17.07 24.27 7.79
CA ASP A 233 17.75 22.96 7.85
C ASP A 233 18.18 22.53 6.45
N VAL A 234 17.27 22.63 5.47
CA VAL A 234 17.55 22.25 4.08
C VAL A 234 18.36 23.31 3.36
N ALA A 235 18.02 24.60 3.49
CA ALA A 235 18.74 25.68 2.82
C ALA A 235 20.21 25.81 3.24
N GLY A 236 20.57 25.32 4.44
CA GLY A 236 21.94 25.31 4.94
C GLY A 236 22.79 24.10 4.53
N LEU A 237 22.27 23.19 3.68
CA LEU A 237 23.04 22.06 3.17
C LEU A 237 24.13 22.51 2.19
N VAL A 238 25.26 21.81 2.19
CA VAL A 238 26.41 22.10 1.32
C VAL A 238 26.56 20.99 0.28
N THR A 239 26.80 21.35 -0.99
CA THR A 239 27.10 20.36 -2.05
C THR A 239 28.27 19.46 -1.64
N GLY A 240 28.10 18.15 -1.84
CA GLY A 240 29.06 17.11 -1.44
C GLY A 240 28.91 16.64 0.00
N GLU A 241 28.11 17.31 0.84
CA GLU A 241 27.84 16.86 2.20
C GLU A 241 27.04 15.54 2.18
N ARG A 242 27.41 14.63 3.10
CA ARG A 242 26.70 13.35 3.29
C ARG A 242 25.67 13.44 4.39
N ILE A 243 24.52 12.81 4.14
CA ILE A 243 23.43 12.65 5.12
C ILE A 243 23.07 11.17 5.18
N THR A 244 22.90 10.65 6.39
CA THR A 244 22.40 9.29 6.62
C THR A 244 20.96 9.36 7.09
N PHE A 245 20.03 8.72 6.39
CA PHE A 245 18.66 8.56 6.85
C PHE A 245 18.46 7.14 7.40
N ARG A 246 17.94 7.00 8.61
CA ARG A 246 17.62 5.72 9.26
C ARG A 246 16.11 5.52 9.31
N LEU A 247 15.66 4.34 8.93
CA LEU A 247 14.24 3.99 8.78
C LEU A 247 13.83 2.96 9.83
N GLN A 248 13.80 3.35 11.11
CA GLN A 248 13.54 2.39 12.19
C GLN A 248 12.05 2.03 12.22
N ALA A 249 11.75 0.73 12.28
CA ALA A 249 10.40 0.23 12.44
C ALA A 249 10.38 -0.99 13.37
N SER A 250 9.30 -1.15 14.14
CA SER A 250 9.12 -2.24 15.11
C SER A 250 7.64 -2.66 15.20
N GLY A 251 7.38 -3.77 15.92
CA GLY A 251 6.03 -4.32 16.11
C GLY A 251 5.67 -5.50 15.21
N LEU A 252 6.58 -5.91 14.32
CA LEU A 252 6.42 -7.03 13.41
C LEU A 252 7.73 -7.82 13.22
N PRO A 253 7.69 -9.10 12.80
CA PRO A 253 8.88 -9.87 12.45
C PRO A 253 9.43 -9.46 11.08
N TRP A 254 10.13 -8.33 11.04
CA TRP A 254 10.60 -7.69 9.79
C TRP A 254 11.49 -8.59 8.92
N ASP A 255 12.21 -9.54 9.52
CA ASP A 255 13.01 -10.55 8.82
C ASP A 255 12.20 -11.51 7.94
N LYS A 256 10.88 -11.57 8.13
CA LYS A 256 9.95 -12.47 7.40
C LYS A 256 9.00 -11.73 6.47
N ILE A 257 9.09 -10.41 6.40
CA ILE A 257 8.12 -9.56 5.69
C ILE A 257 8.74 -9.07 4.40
N GLU A 258 8.11 -9.43 3.28
CA GLU A 258 8.42 -8.85 1.97
C GLU A 258 7.41 -7.79 1.57
N GLN A 259 6.19 -7.91 2.07
CA GLN A 259 5.05 -7.13 1.64
C GLN A 259 4.26 -6.66 2.86
N LEU A 260 3.80 -5.42 2.83
CA LEU A 260 2.99 -4.85 3.89
C LEU A 260 2.04 -3.82 3.29
N ILE A 261 0.78 -3.87 3.71
CA ILE A 261 -0.20 -2.83 3.39
C ILE A 261 -0.98 -2.47 4.63
N ALA A 262 -1.20 -1.18 4.83
CA ALA A 262 -2.12 -0.68 5.84
C ALA A 262 -3.59 -0.85 5.42
N GLY A 263 -4.48 -0.58 6.37
CA GLY A 263 -5.92 -0.55 6.14
C GLY A 263 -6.60 -0.33 7.47
N GLY A 264 -7.08 -1.42 8.06
CA GLY A 264 -7.83 -1.40 9.30
C GLY A 264 -9.31 -1.00 9.11
N PRO A 265 -10.12 -1.10 10.17
CA PRO A 265 -9.74 -1.66 11.46
C PRO A 265 -9.58 -3.19 11.42
N ASN A 266 -9.13 -3.78 12.52
CA ASN A 266 -9.20 -5.23 12.65
C ASN A 266 -10.67 -5.64 12.71
N LEU A 267 -11.02 -6.74 12.05
CA LEU A 267 -12.36 -7.33 12.11
C LEU A 267 -12.32 -8.67 12.84
N VAL A 268 -11.30 -9.48 12.56
CA VAL A 268 -11.07 -10.79 13.15
C VAL A 268 -9.59 -10.95 13.49
N VAL A 269 -9.29 -11.39 14.71
CA VAL A 269 -7.93 -11.69 15.18
C VAL A 269 -7.99 -13.01 15.95
N ASN A 270 -7.08 -13.93 15.64
CA ASN A 270 -7.00 -15.26 16.29
C ASN A 270 -8.37 -15.98 16.36
N SER A 271 -9.08 -15.99 15.23
CA SER A 271 -10.42 -16.59 15.07
C SER A 271 -11.51 -15.99 15.96
N ARG A 272 -11.31 -14.78 16.48
CA ARG A 272 -12.30 -14.04 17.28
C ARG A 272 -12.61 -12.70 16.65
N VAL A 273 -13.86 -12.28 16.76
CA VAL A 273 -14.28 -10.92 16.39
C VAL A 273 -13.47 -9.93 17.22
N SER A 274 -12.88 -8.93 16.55
CA SER A 274 -11.96 -7.96 17.16
C SER A 274 -12.11 -6.59 16.50
N VAL A 275 -13.35 -6.10 16.42
CA VAL A 275 -13.66 -4.79 15.82
C VAL A 275 -13.13 -3.67 16.71
N ASP A 276 -12.08 -3.00 16.28
CA ASP A 276 -11.32 -2.02 17.09
C ASP A 276 -11.22 -0.62 16.43
N ALA A 277 -12.21 -0.27 15.60
CA ALA A 277 -12.31 0.97 14.83
C ALA A 277 -11.92 2.24 15.60
N GLY A 278 -12.55 2.50 16.75
CA GLY A 278 -12.27 3.71 17.53
C GLY A 278 -10.82 3.79 18.02
N SER A 279 -10.19 2.66 18.37
CA SER A 279 -8.78 2.63 18.80
C SER A 279 -7.79 2.89 17.67
N GLN A 280 -8.24 2.74 16.42
CA GLN A 280 -7.47 3.00 15.20
C GLN A 280 -7.84 4.35 14.55
N GLY A 281 -8.60 5.20 15.24
CA GLY A 281 -8.94 6.55 14.77
C GLY A 281 -10.01 6.60 13.68
N PHE A 282 -10.82 5.56 13.54
CA PHE A 282 -12.01 5.60 12.69
C PHE A 282 -13.19 6.22 13.45
N SER A 283 -13.84 7.20 12.84
CA SER A 283 -15.02 7.91 13.34
C SER A 283 -16.26 7.62 12.51
#